data_AF-A0A1G2QIS5-F1
#
_entry.id   AF-A0A1G2QIS5-F1
#
_cell.length_a   1.000
_cell.length_b   1.000
_cell.length_c   1.000
_cell.angle_alpha   90.00
_cell.angle_beta   90.00
_cell.angle_gamma   90.00
#
_symmetry.space_group_name_H-M   'P 1'
#
loop_
_entity.id
_entity.type
_entity.pdbx_description
1 polymer ?
#
loop_
_entity_poly.entity_id
_entity_poly.type
_entity_poly.pdbx_seq_one_letter_code
_entity_poly.pdbx_strand_id
1 'polypeptide(L)'
;MTDFPLLDNINTYIVNPIIGLLFGLALLYFMYGVAVFIVNGDNDVKRREGASHMLWGVIGLFVMVSVFGIMKIICTTIGCN
;
A
#
# COMPACT_ATOMS: atom_id res chain seq x y z
N MET A 1 5.94 22.69 13.24
CA MET A 1 6.26 22.35 14.64
C MET A 1 4.93 22.38 15.34
N THR A 2 4.22 21.25 15.41
CA THR A 2 2.88 21.25 16.01
C THR A 2 3.03 21.40 17.52
N ASP A 3 2.05 22.00 18.18
CA ASP A 3 2.06 22.26 19.63
C ASP A 3 2.00 20.97 20.49
N PHE A 4 2.00 19.79 19.86
CA PHE A 4 1.87 18.47 20.48
C PHE A 4 3.02 17.52 20.08
N PRO A 5 4.22 17.66 20.68
CA PRO A 5 5.43 16.91 20.30
C PRO A 5 5.27 15.39 20.39
N LEU A 6 4.34 14.89 21.21
CA LEU A 6 4.05 13.45 21.31
C LEU A 6 3.38 12.91 20.04
N LEU A 7 2.46 13.68 19.43
CA LEU A 7 1.75 13.25 18.23
C LEU A 7 2.69 13.25 17.01
N ASP A 8 3.55 14.27 16.89
CA ASP A 8 4.56 14.35 15.82
C ASP A 8 5.56 13.18 15.89
N ASN A 9 6.00 12.81 17.09
CA ASN A 9 6.90 11.67 17.29
C ASN A 9 6.22 10.33 16.95
N ILE A 10 4.97 10.12 17.36
CA ILE A 10 4.21 8.90 17.01
C ILE A 10 4.05 8.80 15.49
N ASN A 11 3.66 9.89 14.84
CA ASN A 11 3.48 9.89 13.39
C ASN A 11 4.81 9.58 12.65
N THR A 12 5.90 10.22 13.08
CA THR A 12 7.21 10.10 12.42
C THR A 12 7.87 8.75 12.64
N TYR A 13 7.83 8.21 13.86
CA TYR A 13 8.57 7.01 14.23
C TYR A 13 7.74 5.72 14.21
N ILE A 14 6.41 5.82 14.19
CA ILE A 14 5.52 4.65 14.21
C ILE A 14 4.69 4.59 12.94
N VAL A 15 3.89 5.62 12.65
CA VAL A 15 2.92 5.59 11.55
C VAL A 15 3.63 5.55 10.18
N ASN A 16 4.55 6.49 9.91
CA ASN A 16 5.25 6.56 8.63
C ASN A 16 6.05 5.27 8.29
N PRO A 17 6.82 4.69 9.24
CA PRO A 17 7.50 3.42 8.99
C PRO A 17 6.55 2.26 8.72
N ILE A 18 5.41 2.18 9.44
CA ILE A 18 4.41 1.12 9.23
C ILE A 18 3.77 1.26 7.83
N ILE A 19 3.44 2.48 7.40
CA ILE A 19 2.91 2.70 6.04
C ILE A 19 3.92 2.23 4.99
N GLY A 20 5.19 2.61 5.14
CA GLY A 20 6.27 2.15 4.25
C GLY A 20 6.44 0.63 4.23
N LEU A 21 6.36 0.00 5.41
CA LEU A 21 6.42 -1.45 5.55
C LEU A 21 5.24 -2.14 4.84
N LEU A 22 4.02 -1.67 5.08
CA LEU A 22 2.81 -2.20 4.45
C LEU A 22 2.83 -2.03 2.93
N PHE A 23 3.35 -0.91 2.43
CA PHE A 23 3.55 -0.70 1.01
C PHE A 23 4.55 -1.71 0.42
N GLY A 24 5.67 -1.93 1.09
CA GLY A 24 6.65 -2.96 0.71
C GLY A 24 6.04 -4.36 0.70
N LEU A 25 5.26 -4.72 1.71
CA LEU A 25 4.57 -6.01 1.79
C LEU A 25 3.52 -6.17 0.67
N ALA A 26 2.74 -5.13 0.38
CA ALA A 26 1.77 -5.17 -0.73
C ALA A 26 2.46 -5.37 -2.08
N LEU A 27 3.60 -4.71 -2.30
CA LEU A 27 4.40 -4.88 -3.51
C LEU A 27 4.98 -6.30 -3.61
N LEU A 28 5.53 -6.83 -2.51
CA LEU A 28 6.04 -8.20 -2.47
C LEU A 28 4.93 -9.24 -2.72
N TYR A 29 3.74 -9.02 -2.15
CA TYR A 29 2.59 -9.90 -2.37
C TYR A 29 2.11 -9.85 -3.82
N PHE A 30 2.08 -8.66 -4.42
CA PHE A 30 1.82 -8.50 -5.85
C PHE A 30 2.83 -9.27 -6.70
N MET A 31 4.13 -9.11 -6.44
CA MET A 31 5.20 -9.83 -7.13
C MET A 31 5.10 -11.35 -6.96
N TYR A 32 4.72 -11.81 -5.77
CA TYR A 32 4.45 -13.23 -5.52
C TYR A 32 3.30 -13.73 -6.40
N GLY A 33 2.21 -12.98 -6.49
CA GLY A 33 1.10 -13.30 -7.40
C GLY A 33 1.53 -13.40 -8.87
N VAL A 34 2.38 -12.48 -9.32
CA VAL A 34 2.97 -12.51 -10.69
C VAL A 34 3.80 -13.78 -10.88
N ALA A 35 4.68 -14.11 -9.93
CA ALA A 35 5.51 -15.31 -10.01
C ALA A 35 4.66 -16.59 -10.07
N VAL A 36 3.62 -16.71 -9.22
CA VAL A 36 2.69 -17.85 -9.22
C VAL A 36 1.94 -17.95 -10.54
N PHE A 37 1.48 -16.81 -11.08
CA PHE A 37 0.76 -16.76 -12.35
C PHE A 37 1.62 -17.22 -13.55
N ILE A 38 2.89 -16.81 -13.60
CA ILE A 38 3.82 -17.15 -14.70
C ILE A 38 4.28 -18.61 -14.57
N VAL A 39 4.71 -19.05 -13.39
CA VAL A 39 5.29 -20.39 -13.18
C VAL A 39 4.25 -21.50 -13.36
N ASN A 40 2.98 -21.24 -13.04
CA ASN A 40 1.91 -22.22 -13.13
C ASN A 40 1.01 -22.02 -14.36
N GLY A 41 1.57 -21.53 -15.47
CA GLY A 41 0.81 -21.21 -16.69
C GLY A 41 -0.04 -22.37 -17.24
N ASP A 42 0.41 -23.62 -17.05
CA ASP A 42 -0.26 -24.84 -17.53
C ASP A 42 -1.33 -25.39 -16.56
N ASN A 43 -1.45 -24.80 -15.36
CA ASN A 43 -2.43 -25.22 -14.35
C ASN A 43 -3.43 -24.09 -14.09
N ASP A 44 -4.63 -24.21 -14.68
CA ASP A 44 -5.67 -23.19 -14.59
C ASP A 44 -6.07 -22.82 -13.14
N VAL A 45 -6.01 -23.77 -12.21
CA VAL A 45 -6.37 -23.51 -10.80
C VAL A 45 -5.34 -22.59 -10.16
N LYS A 46 -4.05 -22.94 -10.25
CA LYS A 46 -2.95 -22.14 -9.69
C LYS A 46 -2.77 -20.81 -10.41
N ARG A 47 -3.07 -20.76 -11.72
CA ARG A 47 -3.06 -19.52 -12.48
C ARG A 47 -4.12 -18.54 -11.97
N ARG A 48 -5.34 -19.02 -11.69
CA ARG A 48 -6.41 -18.18 -11.10
C ARG A 48 -6.04 -17.71 -9.69
N GLU A 49 -5.38 -18.55 -8.91
CA GLU A 49 -4.86 -18.17 -7.59
C GLU A 49 -3.81 -17.06 -7.69
N GLY A 50 -2.82 -17.19 -8.59
CA GLY A 50 -1.84 -16.14 -8.85
C GLY A 50 -2.49 -14.82 -9.30
N ALA A 51 -3.51 -14.89 -10.14
CA ALA A 51 -4.30 -13.72 -10.53
C ALA A 51 -5.02 -13.06 -9.35
N SER A 52 -5.58 -13.85 -8.43
CA SER A 52 -6.19 -13.34 -7.20
C SER A 52 -5.15 -12.63 -6.32
N HIS A 53 -3.96 -13.21 -6.14
CA HIS A 53 -2.88 -12.59 -5.37
C HIS A 53 -2.42 -11.26 -5.98
N MET A 54 -2.28 -11.20 -7.31
CA MET A 54 -2.00 -9.94 -8.01
C MET A 54 -3.10 -8.90 -7.74
N LEU A 55 -4.37 -9.29 -7.83
CA LEU A 55 -5.49 -8.38 -7.58
C LEU A 55 -5.44 -7.78 -6.17
N TRP A 56 -5.27 -8.61 -5.14
CA TRP A 56 -5.17 -8.17 -3.75
C TRP A 56 -3.96 -7.25 -3.52
N GLY A 57 -2.82 -7.55 -4.16
CA GLY A 57 -1.65 -6.67 -4.14
C GLY A 57 -1.93 -5.31 -4.77
N VAL A 58 -2.57 -5.26 -5.95
CA VAL A 58 -2.95 -4.02 -6.63
C VAL A 58 -3.95 -3.21 -5.81
N ILE A 59 -4.95 -3.85 -5.20
CA ILE A 59 -5.91 -3.18 -4.33
C ILE A 59 -5.19 -2.53 -3.14
N GLY A 60 -4.26 -3.25 -2.51
CA GLY A 60 -3.44 -2.71 -1.42
C GLY A 60 -2.64 -1.47 -1.82
N LEU A 61 -1.97 -1.53 -2.97
CA LEU A 61 -1.22 -0.40 -3.53
C LEU A 61 -2.13 0.78 -3.90
N PHE A 62 -3.29 0.49 -4.49
CA PHE A 62 -4.28 1.50 -4.87
C PHE A 62 -4.82 2.26 -3.66
N VAL A 63 -5.13 1.56 -2.56
CA VAL A 63 -5.58 2.22 -1.32
C VAL A 63 -4.51 3.16 -0.78
N MET A 64 -3.23 2.73 -0.75
CA MET A 64 -2.13 3.58 -0.29
C MET A 64 -2.02 4.87 -1.11
N VAL A 65 -2.02 4.76 -2.44
CA VAL A 65 -1.97 5.92 -3.35
C VAL A 65 -3.20 6.81 -3.17
N SER A 66 -4.38 6.21 -3.03
CA SER A 66 -5.64 6.94 -2.82
C SER A 66 -5.61 7.77 -1.54
N VAL A 67 -5.10 7.21 -0.44
CA VAL A 67 -4.98 7.93 0.84
C VAL A 67 -4.07 9.16 0.68
N PHE A 68 -2.89 9.03 0.05
CA PHE A 68 -2.01 10.17 -0.20
C PHE A 68 -2.68 11.24 -1.08
N GLY A 69 -3.42 10.83 -2.11
CA GLY A 69 -4.18 11.75 -2.97
C GLY A 69 -5.26 12.51 -2.20
N ILE A 70 -6.05 11.80 -1.39
CA ILE A 70 -7.11 12.39 -0.56
C ILE A 70 -6.51 13.34 0.47
N MET A 71 -5.43 12.93 1.16
CA MET A 71 -4.72 13.76 2.13
C MET A 71 -4.26 15.07 1.50
N LYS A 72 -3.70 15.03 0.29
CA LYS A 72 -3.25 16.22 -0.45
C LYS A 72 -4.41 17.15 -0.81
N ILE A 73 -5.54 16.60 -1.27
CA ILE A 73 -6.73 17.38 -1.61
C ILE A 73 -7.28 18.08 -0.36
N ILE A 74 -7.43 17.32 0.73
CA ILE A 74 -7.90 17.87 2.01
C ILE A 74 -6.97 19.01 2.44
N CYS A 75 -5.66 18.77 2.48
CA CYS A 75 -4.71 19.79 2.92
C CYS A 75 -4.65 21.03 2.04
N THR A 76 -4.83 20.87 0.72
CA THR A 76 -4.96 21.99 -0.20
C THR A 76 -6.26 22.78 0.05
N THR A 77 -7.35 22.09 0.39
CA THR A 77 -8.67 22.69 0.60
C THR A 77 -8.75 23.49 1.90
N ILE A 78 -8.12 23.00 2.97
CA ILE A 78 -8.15 23.66 4.29
C ILE A 78 -6.93 24.54 4.58
N GLY A 79 -6.00 24.68 3.62
CA GLY A 79 -4.78 25.50 3.79
C GLY A 79 -3.74 24.90 4.75
N CYS A 80 -3.66 23.58 4.84
CA CYS A 80 -2.76 22.80 5.71
C CYS A 80 -1.28 22.78 5.21
N ASN A 81 -0.89 23.70 4.32
CA ASN A 81 0.39 23.62 3.60
C ASN A 81 1.57 24.22 4.39
#